data_AF-A0A7V9DWZ4-F1
#
_entry.id   AF-A0A7V9DWZ4-F1
#
_cell.length_a   1.000
_cell.length_b   1.000
_cell.length_c   1.000
_cell.angle_alpha   90.00
_cell.angle_beta   90.00
_cell.angle_gamma   90.00
#
_symmetry.space_group_name_H-M   'P 1'
#
loop_
_entity.id
_entity.type
_entity.pdbx_description
1 polymer ?
#
loop_
_entity_poly.entity_id
_entity_poly.type
_entity_poly.pdbx_seq_one_letter_code
_entity_poly.pdbx_strand_id
1 'polypeptide(L)' 'MVFCPAVERDGERVSGAWVFRGTRVPVSAHFENLEDGAVAAQFVQWFPGVSLD' A
#
# COMPACT_ATOMS: atom_id res chain seq x y z
N MET A 1 10.44 16.82 7.23
CA MET A 1 9.58 15.66 7.56
C MET A 1 8.81 15.32 6.29
N VAL A 2 9.05 14.18 5.67
CA VAL A 2 8.34 13.78 4.44
C VAL A 2 6.97 13.25 4.87
N PHE A 3 5.92 13.99 4.54
CA PHE A 3 4.55 13.53 4.70
C PHE A 3 4.07 12.93 3.38
N CYS A 4 3.60 11.68 3.42
CA CYS A 4 2.98 11.02 2.28
C CYS A 4 1.49 10.83 2.60
N PRO A 5 0.57 11.59 1.96
CA PRO A 5 -0.86 11.47 2.22
C PRO A 5 -1.43 10.12 1.79
N ALA A 6 -0.78 9.41 0.85
CA ALA A 6 -1.26 8.14 0.32
C ALA A 6 -1.19 6.97 1.33
N VAL A 7 -0.49 7.14 2.45
CA VAL A 7 -0.30 6.09 3.46
C VAL A 7 -0.72 6.55 4.84
N GLU A 8 -1.11 5.59 5.68
CA GLU A 8 -1.42 5.79 7.08
C GLU A 8 -0.87 4.65 7.93
N ARG A 9 -0.72 4.91 9.24
CA ARG A 9 -0.28 3.92 10.23
C ARG A 9 -1.10 4.09 11.48
N ASP A 10 -1.62 2.97 11.98
CA ASP A 10 -2.39 2.88 13.22
C ASP A 10 -1.92 1.62 13.96
N GLY A 11 -1.54 1.76 15.24
CA GLY A 11 -1.02 0.66 16.04
C GLY A 11 -2.00 -0.51 16.20
N GLU A 12 -3.30 -0.27 16.06
CA GLU A 12 -4.34 -1.29 16.17
C GLU A 12 -4.65 -1.97 14.82
N ARG A 13 -4.10 -1.46 13.71
CA ARG A 13 -4.36 -1.96 12.35
C ARG A 13 -3.13 -2.63 11.79
N VAL A 14 -3.30 -3.89 11.34
CA VAL A 14 -2.25 -4.65 10.65
C VAL A 14 -0.93 -4.66 11.43
N SER A 15 -1.00 -4.84 12.76
CA SER A 15 0.15 -4.85 13.66
C SER A 15 1.01 -3.57 13.59
N GLY A 16 0.40 -2.43 13.24
CA GLY A 16 1.10 -1.16 13.09
C GLY A 16 1.92 -1.04 11.81
N ALA A 17 1.65 -1.83 10.78
CA ALA A 17 2.26 -1.63 9.46
C ALA A 17 1.78 -0.32 8.81
N TRP A 18 2.61 0.24 7.92
CA TRP A 18 2.14 1.27 6.99
C TRP A 18 1.24 0.64 5.95
N VAL A 19 0.05 1.20 5.77
CA VAL A 19 -0.94 0.76 4.79
C VAL A 19 -1.29 1.89 3.85
N PHE A 20 -1.77 1.57 2.65
CA PHE A 20 -2.40 2.57 1.80
C PHE A 20 -3.64 3.13 2.51
N ARG A 21 -3.80 4.45 2.49
CA ARG A 21 -4.86 5.16 3.21
C ARG A 21 -6.23 4.59 2.86
N GLY A 22 -7.04 4.33 3.88
CA GLY A 22 -8.39 3.79 3.68
C GLY A 22 -8.44 2.31 3.32
N THR A 23 -7.29 1.62 3.31
CA THR A 23 -7.20 0.18 3.03
C THR A 23 -6.59 -0.57 4.22
N ARG A 24 -6.52 -1.91 4.10
CA ARG A 24 -5.68 -2.76 4.96
C ARG A 24 -4.48 -3.33 4.19
N VAL A 25 -4.19 -2.80 3.00
CA VAL A 25 -3.12 -3.29 2.13
C VAL A 25 -1.79 -2.70 2.59
N PRO A 26 -0.83 -3.53 3.03
CA PRO A 26 0.47 -3.04 3.45
C PRO A 26 1.23 -2.39 2.29
N VAL A 27 2.00 -1.34 2.59
CA VAL A 27 2.92 -0.75 1.61
C VAL A 27 3.99 -1.76 1.19
N SER A 28 4.40 -2.67 2.11
CA SER A 28 5.37 -3.72 1.79
C SER A 28 4.88 -4.64 0.68
N ALA A 29 3.58 -4.97 0.65
CA ALA A 29 2.99 -5.80 -0.40
C ALA A 29 3.22 -5.18 -1.78
N HIS A 30 3.19 -3.86 -1.92
CA HIS A 30 3.50 -3.22 -3.20
C HIS A 30 4.94 -3.50 -3.63
N PHE A 31 5.91 -3.30 -2.75
CA PHE A 31 7.32 -3.55 -3.04
C PHE A 31 7.62 -5.04 -3.29
N GLU A 32 7.04 -5.94 -2.49
CA GLU A 32 7.15 -7.39 -2.70
C GLU A 32 6.64 -7.78 -4.10
N ASN A 33 5.50 -7.22 -4.54
CA ASN A 33 4.98 -7.48 -5.88
C ASN A 33 5.87 -6.88 -6.99
N LEU A 34 6.48 -5.72 -6.76
CA LEU A 34 7.45 -5.15 -7.71
C LEU A 34 8.72 -6.01 -7.82
N GLU A 35 9.20 -6.57 -6.70
CA GLU A 35 10.33 -7.51 -6.67
C GLU A 35 10.02 -8.79 -7.44
N ASP A 36 8.76 -9.24 -7.42
CA ASP A 36 8.25 -10.37 -8.20
C ASP A 36 7.92 -10.03 -9.67
N GLY A 37 8.22 -8.79 -10.10
CA GLY A 37 8.11 -8.36 -11.50
C GLY A 37 6.74 -7.79 -11.90
N ALA A 38 5.86 -7.51 -10.95
CA ALA A 38 4.63 -6.78 -11.24
C ALA A 38 4.93 -5.31 -11.58
N VAL A 39 4.00 -4.67 -12.29
CA VAL A 39 3.97 -3.21 -12.44
C VAL A 39 2.86 -2.61 -11.58
N ALA A 40 2.99 -1.32 -11.21
CA ALA A 40 2.00 -0.64 -10.37
C ALA A 40 0.56 -0.74 -10.91
N ALA A 41 0.38 -0.72 -12.22
CA ALA A 41 -0.92 -0.89 -12.87
C ALA A 41 -1.56 -2.28 -12.62
N GLN A 42 -0.75 -3.34 -12.46
CA GLN A 42 -1.27 -4.66 -12.10
C GLN A 42 -1.64 -4.72 -10.62
N PHE A 43 -0.82 -4.10 -9.76
CA PHE A 43 -1.09 -4.05 -8.32
C PHE A 43 -2.45 -3.41 -8.00
N VAL A 44 -2.78 -2.27 -8.60
CA VAL A 44 -4.08 -1.61 -8.40
C VAL A 44 -5.28 -2.42 -8.93
N GLN A 45 -5.06 -3.31 -9.91
CA GLN A 45 -6.10 -4.24 -10.36
C GLN A 45 -6.38 -5.35 -9.33
N TRP A 46 -5.35 -5.79 -8.60
CA TRP A 46 -5.49 -6.80 -7.55
C TRP A 46 -6.04 -6.22 -6.25
N PHE A 47 -5.81 -4.94 -6.00
CA PHE A 47 -6.22 -4.22 -4.79
C PHE A 47 -7.08 -2.99 -5.14
N PRO A 48 -8.40 -3.15 -5.36
CA PRO A 48 -9.28 -2.07 -5.82
C PRO A 48 -9.40 -0.85 -4.89
N GLY A 49 -8.86 -0.92 -3.66
CA GLY A 49 -8.79 0.21 -2.73
C GLY A 49 -7.51 1.05 -2.87
N VAL A 50 -6.55 0.63 -3.71
CA VAL A 50 -5.31 1.36 -4.01
C VAL A 50 -5.42 1.97 -5.39
N SER A 51 -4.97 3.20 -5.53
CA SER A 51 -5.08 3.98 -6.77
C SER A 51 -3.72 4.57 -7.19
N LEU A 52 -3.65 5.10 -8.42
CA LEU A 52 -2.41 5.61 -9.03
C LEU A 52 -2.27 7.15 -8.95
N ASP A 53 -3.29 7.82 -8.42
CA ASP A 53 -3.42 9.27 -8.29
C ASP A 53 -2.80 9.85 -7.01
#